data_AF-A0A3M1WEH4-F1
#
_entry.id   AF-A0A3M1WEH4-F1
#
_cell.length_a   1.000
_cell.length_b   1.000
_cell.length_c   1.000
_cell.angle_alpha   90.00
_cell.angle_beta   90.00
_cell.angle_gamma   90.00
#
_symmetry.space_group_name_H-M   'P 1'
#
loop_
_entity.id
_entity.type
_entity.pdbx_description
1 polymer ?
#
loop_
_entity_poly.entity_id
_entity_poly.type
_entity_poly.pdbx_seq_one_letter_code
_entity_poly.pdbx_strand_id
1 'polypeptide(L)'
;MQRLRSRRSRSREESRRPGWQWHGPGWFPLVGAGAGFILILGLVSLAGRSVDAKVDESLGSAHEEWLQAEVREDLERSPQWRRETLKPGDTSLAALQRLGLDAADAHALIRASKNVFDLRHVLAGHMFERLDSEIVYHIDDTRRLRLHRDANGAWQAGIVERKLLGRRHIVAATIEDSLFAAAAKAGLDERTTMNLVDIFAWDIDFARDIRRGDRFRVLYEEQFDEQGHAIGSTILAAEFVNQGHSYRAVRYQHADGRVHYYTPEGRSMR
;
A
#
# COMPACT_ATOMS: atom_id res chain seq x y z
N MET A 1 -17.24 -74.95 -2.23
CA MET A 1 -17.68 -75.34 -3.58
C MET A 1 -17.71 -74.08 -4.44
N GLN A 2 -16.69 -73.88 -5.28
CA GLN A 2 -16.72 -74.01 -6.76
C GLN A 2 -17.42 -72.81 -7.47
N ARG A 3 -16.64 -71.91 -8.08
CA ARG A 3 -16.25 -71.84 -9.53
C ARG A 3 -17.37 -71.15 -10.34
N LEU A 4 -17.17 -70.03 -11.06
CA LEU A 4 -16.49 -69.84 -12.37
C LEU A 4 -16.48 -68.31 -12.66
N ARG A 5 -15.34 -67.66 -12.96
CA ARG A 5 -14.70 -67.45 -14.29
C ARG A 5 -15.58 -66.79 -15.39
N SER A 6 -15.16 -65.59 -15.82
CA SER A 6 -14.78 -65.18 -17.21
C SER A 6 -14.90 -63.64 -17.30
N ARG A 7 -13.91 -62.81 -17.68
CA ARG A 7 -12.88 -62.74 -18.74
C ARG A 7 -13.41 -62.30 -20.12
N ARG A 8 -13.20 -61.01 -20.46
CA ARG A 8 -12.80 -60.38 -21.75
C ARG A 8 -13.26 -58.90 -21.72
N SER A 9 -12.40 -57.87 -21.75
CA SER A 9 -11.49 -57.35 -22.79
C SER A 9 -12.17 -56.85 -24.08
N ARG A 10 -12.21 -55.51 -24.25
CA ARG A 10 -12.15 -54.70 -25.50
C ARG A 10 -12.31 -53.23 -25.06
N SER A 11 -11.29 -52.39 -25.05
CA SER A 11 -10.62 -51.68 -26.15
C SER A 11 -11.50 -50.67 -26.89
N ARG A 12 -11.07 -49.40 -26.81
CA ARG A 12 -11.31 -48.26 -27.72
C ARG A 12 -12.74 -47.70 -27.84
N GLU A 13 -12.91 -46.47 -27.36
CA GLU A 13 -13.50 -45.42 -28.18
C GLU A 13 -12.76 -44.11 -27.87
N GLU A 14 -12.17 -43.56 -28.92
CA GLU A 14 -11.30 -42.39 -28.93
C GLU A 14 -12.12 -41.29 -29.62
N SER A 15 -12.73 -40.37 -28.87
CA SER A 15 -13.50 -39.26 -29.43
C SER A 15 -12.69 -37.96 -29.44
N ARG A 16 -12.43 -37.50 -30.65
CA ARG A 16 -11.60 -36.36 -31.04
C ARG A 16 -12.35 -35.01 -30.95
N ARG A 17 -11.64 -34.01 -30.39
CA ARG A 17 -11.46 -32.59 -30.84
C ARG A 17 -12.66 -31.61 -30.76
N PRO A 18 -12.44 -30.26 -30.74
CA PRO A 18 -11.29 -29.47 -31.21
C PRO A 18 -10.65 -28.55 -30.14
N GLY A 19 -9.41 -28.06 -30.24
CA GLY A 19 -8.59 -27.77 -31.42
C GLY A 19 -8.43 -26.25 -31.59
N TRP A 20 -7.97 -25.52 -30.56
CA TRP A 20 -7.63 -24.10 -30.69
C TRP A 20 -6.20 -23.97 -31.21
N GLN A 21 -6.08 -23.55 -32.47
CA GLN A 21 -4.83 -23.28 -33.16
C GLN A 21 -4.55 -21.78 -33.07
N TRP A 22 -3.48 -21.40 -32.37
CA TRP A 22 -2.88 -20.08 -32.50
C TRP A 22 -1.76 -20.17 -33.54
N HIS A 23 -1.90 -19.47 -34.65
CA HIS A 23 -0.82 -19.17 -35.57
C HIS A 23 -0.30 -17.77 -35.27
N GLY A 24 0.96 -17.66 -34.84
CA GLY A 24 1.72 -16.43 -35.03
C GLY A 24 2.39 -16.43 -36.41
N PRO A 25 2.89 -15.28 -36.86
CA PRO A 25 4.17 -15.23 -37.55
C PRO A 25 5.14 -14.36 -36.73
N GLY A 26 6.26 -14.96 -36.34
CA GLY A 26 7.34 -14.25 -35.65
C GLY A 26 8.16 -13.39 -36.59
N TRP A 27 9.01 -12.56 -35.98
CA TRP A 27 10.43 -12.40 -36.33
C TRP A 27 11.15 -11.67 -35.18
N PHE A 28 12.20 -12.29 -34.66
CA PHE A 28 13.27 -11.60 -33.95
C PHE A 28 14.24 -11.02 -35.01
N PRO A 29 14.95 -9.94 -34.68
CA PRO A 29 16.38 -10.13 -34.55
C PRO A 29 17.00 -9.49 -33.31
N LEU A 30 18.01 -10.18 -32.80
CA LEU A 30 19.08 -9.66 -31.96
C LEU A 30 19.97 -8.68 -32.74
N VAL A 31 20.57 -7.74 -32.00
CA VAL A 31 21.90 -7.08 -32.17
C VAL A 31 21.78 -5.57 -31.94
N GLY A 32 22.58 -5.03 -31.01
CA GLY A 32 22.87 -3.60 -30.94
C GLY A 32 23.12 -3.07 -29.54
N ALA A 33 24.34 -3.24 -29.03
CA ALA A 33 24.87 -2.41 -27.97
C ALA A 33 24.87 -0.93 -28.37
N GLY A 34 24.69 -0.02 -27.41
CA GLY A 34 25.17 1.36 -27.54
C GLY A 34 24.13 2.45 -27.37
N ALA A 35 24.38 3.30 -26.38
CA ALA A 35 24.17 4.74 -26.44
C ALA A 35 22.76 5.27 -26.78
N GLY A 36 21.99 5.53 -25.72
CA GLY A 36 20.86 6.47 -25.73
C GLY A 36 21.02 7.57 -24.69
N PHE A 37 22.27 8.01 -24.45
CA PHE A 37 22.60 9.21 -23.69
C PHE A 37 22.83 10.32 -24.73
N ILE A 38 21.82 11.14 -25.01
CA ILE A 38 21.97 12.43 -25.72
C ILE A 38 21.42 13.46 -24.74
N LEU A 39 22.22 13.99 -23.80
CA LEU A 39 23.27 15.00 -23.99
C LEU A 39 22.67 16.31 -24.53
N ILE A 40 21.94 17.03 -23.67
CA ILE A 40 21.74 18.47 -23.82
C ILE A 40 22.76 19.14 -22.90
N LEU A 41 23.97 19.26 -23.40
CA LEU A 41 24.99 20.17 -22.86
C LEU A 41 25.94 20.51 -24.00
N GLY A 42 25.85 21.76 -24.46
CA GLY A 42 26.83 22.33 -25.37
C GLY A 42 26.21 23.20 -26.44
N LEU A 43 25.96 24.46 -26.11
CA LEU A 43 26.20 25.60 -27.01
C LEU A 43 26.06 26.90 -26.20
N VAL A 44 27.00 27.10 -25.28
CA VAL A 44 27.37 28.46 -24.89
C VAL A 44 28.74 28.71 -25.51
N SER A 45 28.83 29.86 -26.17
CA SER A 45 30.02 30.48 -26.76
C SER A 45 30.29 30.13 -28.23
N LEU A 46 29.84 30.98 -29.15
CA LEU A 46 30.74 31.98 -29.76
C LEU A 46 29.95 32.97 -30.64
N ALA A 47 30.56 34.14 -30.83
CA ALA A 47 30.18 35.22 -31.76
C ALA A 47 29.04 36.14 -31.30
N GLY A 48 29.43 37.14 -30.50
CA GLY A 48 28.73 38.41 -30.48
C GLY A 48 28.75 39.05 -31.87
N ARG A 49 27.55 39.33 -32.39
CA ARG A 49 27.25 40.45 -33.28
C ARG A 49 25.85 40.94 -32.89
N SER A 50 25.76 42.22 -32.58
CA SER A 50 24.50 42.93 -32.36
C SER A 50 23.62 42.78 -33.61
N VAL A 51 22.55 42.01 -33.49
CA VAL A 51 21.44 42.06 -34.44
C VAL A 51 20.37 42.91 -33.79
N ASP A 52 20.19 44.12 -34.31
CA ASP A 52 18.99 44.92 -34.07
C ASP A 52 17.80 44.21 -34.72
N ALA A 53 17.29 43.19 -34.03
CA ALA A 53 16.00 42.61 -34.33
C ALA A 53 14.96 43.52 -33.69
N LYS A 54 14.33 44.34 -34.52
CA LYS A 54 13.09 45.04 -34.20
C LYS A 54 12.10 43.98 -33.69
N VAL A 55 11.90 43.94 -32.38
CA VAL A 55 10.97 43.04 -31.72
C VAL A 55 9.58 43.41 -32.24
N ASP A 56 8.98 42.51 -33.00
CA ASP A 56 7.59 42.63 -33.38
C ASP A 56 6.75 42.51 -32.09
N GLU A 57 6.12 43.62 -31.72
CA GLU A 57 5.28 43.80 -30.51
C GLU A 57 3.97 42.98 -30.58
N SER A 58 3.88 42.01 -31.49
CA SER A 58 2.72 41.15 -31.73
C SER A 58 2.86 39.74 -31.13
N LEU A 59 4.00 39.40 -30.51
CA LEU A 59 4.18 38.16 -29.73
C LEU A 59 4.02 38.37 -28.22
N GLY A 60 3.33 39.45 -27.83
CA GLY A 60 2.94 39.77 -26.46
C GLY A 60 1.53 39.28 -26.10
N SER A 61 1.20 38.03 -26.41
CA SER A 61 0.16 37.31 -25.67
C SER A 61 0.77 36.07 -25.07
N ALA A 62 1.56 36.30 -24.01
CA ALA A 62 1.79 35.26 -23.02
C ALA A 62 0.42 34.63 -22.72
N HIS A 63 0.31 33.34 -22.98
CA HIS A 63 -0.79 32.49 -22.57
C HIS A 63 -0.81 32.46 -21.03
N GLU A 64 -1.25 33.55 -20.43
CA GLU A 64 -1.65 33.70 -19.04
C GLU A 64 -3.13 33.36 -18.93
N GLU A 65 -3.54 32.26 -19.56
CA GLU A 65 -4.76 31.56 -19.19
C GLU A 65 -4.42 30.74 -17.94
N TRP A 66 -4.04 31.45 -16.87
CA TRP A 66 -3.99 30.87 -15.54
C TRP A 66 -5.40 30.33 -15.28
N LEU A 67 -5.49 29.01 -15.16
CA LEU A 67 -6.61 28.29 -14.57
C LEU A 67 -6.93 28.92 -13.21
N GLN A 68 -7.75 29.97 -13.21
CA GLN A 68 -8.70 30.17 -12.14
C GLN A 68 -9.51 28.88 -12.18
N ALA A 69 -9.18 27.94 -11.30
CA ALA A 69 -10.07 26.83 -11.02
C ALA A 69 -11.37 27.51 -10.60
N GLU A 70 -12.31 27.60 -11.53
CA GLU A 70 -13.64 28.07 -11.27
C GLU A 70 -14.14 27.12 -10.20
N VAL A 71 -14.12 27.60 -8.94
CA VAL A 71 -14.55 26.85 -7.78
C VAL A 71 -16.04 26.68 -8.00
N ARG A 72 -16.34 25.60 -8.70
CA ARG A 72 -17.64 25.05 -8.94
C ARG A 72 -18.31 24.96 -7.59
N GLU A 73 -19.31 25.81 -7.35
CA GLU A 73 -20.15 25.86 -6.13
C GLU A 73 -20.74 24.49 -5.77
N ASP A 74 -20.77 23.57 -6.73
CA ASP A 74 -21.09 22.16 -6.59
C ASP A 74 -20.12 21.36 -5.70
N LEU A 75 -18.92 21.86 -5.37
CA LEU A 75 -18.04 21.24 -4.37
C LEU A 75 -18.50 21.46 -2.91
N GLU A 76 -19.31 22.49 -2.65
CA GLU A 76 -19.78 22.84 -1.29
C GLU A 76 -20.86 21.89 -0.75
N ARG A 77 -21.50 21.06 -1.60
CA ARG A 77 -22.48 20.06 -1.17
C ARG A 77 -21.95 18.64 -1.22
N SER A 78 -20.70 18.45 -0.81
CA SER A 78 -20.24 17.12 -0.44
C SER A 78 -21.09 16.63 0.74
N PRO A 79 -21.75 15.46 0.64
CA PRO A 79 -22.63 14.99 1.69
C PRO A 79 -21.81 14.87 2.99
N GLN A 80 -22.31 15.48 4.06
CA GLN A 80 -21.54 15.64 5.29
C GLN A 80 -21.64 14.37 6.13
N TRP A 81 -20.50 13.69 6.28
CA TRP A 81 -20.36 12.56 7.18
C TRP A 81 -20.57 13.02 8.63
N ARG A 82 -21.56 12.44 9.30
CA ARG A 82 -21.65 12.49 10.77
C ARG A 82 -20.70 11.46 11.34
N ARG A 83 -19.98 11.79 12.41
CA ARG A 83 -18.99 10.90 13.02
C ARG A 83 -19.21 10.80 14.51
N GLU A 84 -18.93 9.63 15.05
CA GLU A 84 -18.95 9.36 16.48
C GLU A 84 -17.77 8.47 16.86
N THR A 85 -16.85 9.02 17.66
CA THR A 85 -15.67 8.29 18.18
C THR A 85 -16.01 7.60 19.49
N LEU A 86 -15.69 6.31 19.58
CA LEU A 86 -15.88 5.49 20.77
C LEU A 86 -14.90 5.90 21.87
N LYS A 87 -15.41 6.11 23.07
CA LYS A 87 -14.63 6.38 24.28
C LYS A 87 -14.41 5.09 25.09
N PRO A 88 -13.44 5.05 26.01
CA PRO A 88 -13.29 3.90 26.91
C PRO A 88 -14.60 3.59 27.64
N GLY A 89 -15.06 2.34 27.53
CA GLY A 89 -16.31 1.86 28.13
C GLY A 89 -17.58 2.07 27.29
N ASP A 90 -17.48 2.69 26.12
CA ASP A 90 -18.63 2.81 25.21
C ASP A 90 -19.08 1.45 24.65
N THR A 91 -20.36 1.39 24.28
CA THR A 91 -20.93 0.27 23.51
C THR A 91 -21.32 0.73 22.11
N SER A 92 -21.31 -0.19 21.14
CA SER A 92 -21.78 0.09 19.78
C SER A 92 -23.22 0.59 19.74
N LEU A 93 -24.09 0.08 20.61
CA LEU A 93 -25.48 0.53 20.70
C LEU A 93 -25.54 2.02 21.06
N ALA A 94 -24.84 2.42 22.13
CA ALA A 94 -24.82 3.81 22.57
C ALA A 94 -24.19 4.73 21.52
N ALA A 95 -23.09 4.31 20.88
CA ALA A 95 -22.43 5.10 19.85
C ALA A 95 -23.33 5.30 18.62
N LEU A 96 -24.00 4.25 18.14
CA LEU A 96 -24.94 4.34 17.02
C LEU A 96 -26.15 5.21 17.35
N GLN A 97 -26.64 5.18 18.59
CA GLN A 97 -27.71 6.08 19.03
C GLN A 97 -27.27 7.55 19.02
N ARG A 98 -26.05 7.84 19.47
CA ARG A 98 -25.47 9.20 19.39
C ARG A 98 -25.24 9.65 17.93
N LEU A 99 -24.92 8.71 17.05
CA LEU A 99 -24.86 8.91 15.59
C LEU A 99 -26.25 9.14 14.95
N GLY A 100 -27.33 9.02 15.72
CA GLY A 100 -28.70 9.35 15.34
C GLY A 100 -29.50 8.17 14.80
N LEU A 101 -29.17 6.94 15.18
CA LEU A 101 -30.04 5.78 14.96
C LEU A 101 -30.98 5.63 16.14
N ASP A 102 -32.22 5.20 15.90
CA ASP A 102 -33.05 4.75 17.00
C ASP A 102 -32.58 3.38 17.54
N ALA A 103 -33.13 2.98 18.68
CA ALA A 103 -32.72 1.74 19.34
C ALA A 103 -33.02 0.49 18.49
N ALA A 104 -34.16 0.46 17.78
CA ALA A 104 -34.58 -0.69 17.00
C ALA A 104 -33.66 -0.90 15.79
N ASP A 105 -33.35 0.19 15.09
CA ASP A 105 -32.44 0.24 13.96
C ASP A 105 -31.01 -0.12 14.36
N ALA A 106 -30.51 0.45 15.46
CA ALA A 106 -29.18 0.13 15.98
C ALA A 106 -29.08 -1.37 16.35
N HIS A 107 -30.10 -1.94 17.00
CA HIS A 107 -30.14 -3.38 17.29
C HIS A 107 -30.19 -4.23 16.02
N ALA A 108 -30.98 -3.85 15.01
CA ALA A 108 -31.07 -4.57 13.74
C ALA A 108 -29.72 -4.56 13.01
N LEU A 109 -29.07 -3.40 12.95
CA LEU A 109 -27.74 -3.22 12.37
C LEU A 109 -26.69 -4.09 13.07
N ILE A 110 -26.63 -4.05 14.41
CA ILE A 110 -25.69 -4.87 15.19
C ILE A 110 -25.90 -6.36 14.88
N ARG A 111 -27.16 -6.80 14.79
CA ARG A 111 -27.49 -8.19 14.49
C ARG A 111 -27.03 -8.60 13.09
N ALA A 112 -27.25 -7.75 12.08
CA ALA A 112 -26.82 -7.99 10.70
C ALA A 112 -25.29 -8.04 10.58
N SER A 113 -24.58 -7.22 11.36
CA SER A 113 -23.11 -7.20 11.34
C SER A 113 -22.46 -8.46 11.94
N LYS A 114 -23.14 -9.17 12.84
CA LYS A 114 -22.55 -10.18 13.74
C LYS A 114 -21.71 -11.25 13.04
N ASN A 115 -22.14 -11.72 11.87
CA ASN A 115 -21.44 -12.79 11.13
C ASN A 115 -20.27 -12.25 10.26
N VAL A 116 -20.19 -10.94 10.08
CA VAL A 116 -19.16 -10.25 9.30
C VAL A 116 -18.12 -9.64 10.24
N PHE A 117 -18.58 -8.89 11.24
CA PHE A 117 -17.79 -8.34 12.32
C PHE A 117 -18.66 -8.17 13.56
N ASP A 118 -18.23 -8.73 14.69
CA ASP A 118 -18.98 -8.64 15.95
C ASP A 118 -18.76 -7.27 16.60
N LEU A 119 -19.73 -6.37 16.45
CA LEU A 119 -19.73 -5.03 17.03
C LEU A 119 -19.71 -5.00 18.58
N ARG A 120 -19.63 -6.14 19.28
CA ARG A 120 -19.28 -6.16 20.71
C ARG A 120 -17.79 -5.97 20.96
N HIS A 121 -16.95 -6.18 19.94
CA HIS A 121 -15.49 -6.02 20.00
C HIS A 121 -15.02 -4.68 19.43
N VAL A 122 -15.86 -3.65 19.48
CA VAL A 122 -15.43 -2.30 19.10
C VAL A 122 -14.38 -1.79 20.09
N LEU A 123 -13.46 -0.97 19.59
CA LEU A 123 -12.32 -0.47 20.35
C LEU A 123 -12.48 1.03 20.63
N ALA A 124 -12.02 1.46 21.81
CA ALA A 124 -11.94 2.88 22.12
C ALA A 124 -10.96 3.58 21.15
N GLY A 125 -11.28 4.82 20.76
CA GLY A 125 -10.54 5.58 19.75
C GLY A 125 -10.98 5.31 18.31
N HIS A 126 -11.67 4.19 18.04
CA HIS A 126 -12.26 3.93 16.72
C HIS A 126 -13.55 4.72 16.55
N MET A 127 -14.06 4.82 15.33
CA MET A 127 -15.24 5.64 15.05
C MET A 127 -16.26 4.97 14.13
N PHE A 128 -17.51 5.37 14.33
CA PHE A 128 -18.57 5.19 13.35
C PHE A 128 -18.73 6.48 12.55
N GLU A 129 -18.95 6.34 11.25
CA GLU A 129 -19.32 7.43 10.37
C GLU A 129 -20.64 7.09 9.68
N ARG A 130 -21.47 8.10 9.43
CA ARG A 130 -22.75 7.96 8.74
C ARG A 130 -22.86 8.97 7.62
N LEU A 131 -23.21 8.47 6.44
CA LEU A 131 -23.59 9.25 5.28
C LEU A 131 -24.96 8.77 4.81
N ASP A 132 -25.98 9.61 4.95
CA ASP A 132 -27.37 9.26 4.64
C ASP A 132 -27.83 7.96 5.35
N SER A 133 -27.99 6.87 4.59
CA SER A 133 -28.39 5.53 5.04
C SER A 133 -27.22 4.55 5.21
N GLU A 134 -26.01 4.97 4.83
CA GLU A 134 -24.78 4.19 4.95
C GLU A 134 -24.08 4.50 6.27
N ILE A 135 -23.60 3.45 6.93
CA ILE A 135 -22.81 3.53 8.16
C ILE A 135 -21.52 2.76 7.94
N VAL A 136 -20.42 3.36 8.36
CA VAL A 136 -19.09 2.79 8.26
C VAL A 136 -18.48 2.73 9.65
N TYR A 137 -17.92 1.57 10.01
CA TYR A 137 -17.09 1.41 11.20
C TYR A 137 -15.66 1.10 10.79
N HIS A 138 -14.72 1.88 11.30
CA HIS A 138 -13.29 1.69 11.01
C HIS A 138 -12.73 0.60 11.92
N ILE A 139 -12.55 -0.61 11.36
CA ILE A 139 -12.06 -1.78 12.12
C ILE A 139 -10.57 -1.59 12.43
N ASP A 140 -9.80 -1.19 11.42
CA ASP A 140 -8.38 -0.87 11.50
C ASP A 140 -8.00 0.02 10.30
N ASP A 141 -6.72 0.31 10.14
CA ASP A 141 -6.24 1.21 9.09
C ASP A 141 -6.47 0.68 7.67
N THR A 142 -6.69 -0.61 7.52
CA THR A 142 -6.81 -1.32 6.23
C THR A 142 -8.22 -1.82 5.95
N ARG A 143 -9.10 -1.92 6.95
CA ARG A 143 -10.43 -2.52 6.82
C ARG A 143 -11.50 -1.67 7.45
N ARG A 144 -12.62 -1.54 6.74
CA ARG A 144 -13.85 -0.91 7.24
C ARG A 144 -15.01 -1.89 7.13
N LEU A 145 -15.86 -1.89 8.15
CA LEU A 145 -17.18 -2.50 8.08
C LEU A 145 -18.14 -1.51 7.44
N ARG A 146 -18.66 -1.84 6.26
CA ARG A 146 -19.68 -1.07 5.56
C ARG A 146 -21.05 -1.67 5.84
N LEU A 147 -21.98 -0.83 6.29
CA LEU A 147 -23.35 -1.20 6.65
C LEU A 147 -24.31 -0.34 5.84
N HIS A 148 -25.23 -0.96 5.14
CA HIS A 148 -26.23 -0.27 4.33
C HIS A 148 -27.54 -1.05 4.33
N ARG A 149 -28.62 -0.42 3.89
CA ARG A 149 -29.90 -1.11 3.70
C ARG A 149 -30.02 -1.60 2.25
N ASP A 150 -30.55 -2.81 2.08
CA ASP A 150 -30.96 -3.29 0.77
C ASP A 150 -32.31 -2.69 0.33
N ALA A 151 -32.79 -3.09 -0.86
CA ALA A 151 -34.05 -2.61 -1.43
C ALA A 151 -35.29 -2.94 -0.56
N ASN A 152 -35.20 -3.94 0.32
CA ASN A 152 -36.26 -4.32 1.24
C ASN A 152 -36.14 -3.60 2.60
N GLY A 153 -35.13 -2.75 2.76
CA GLY A 153 -34.85 -2.03 4.01
C GLY A 153 -34.10 -2.83 5.05
N ALA A 154 -33.65 -4.06 4.75
CA ALA A 154 -32.88 -4.87 5.69
C ALA A 154 -31.41 -4.44 5.71
N TRP A 155 -30.80 -4.46 6.89
CA TRP A 155 -29.37 -4.16 7.04
C TRP A 155 -28.51 -5.26 6.46
N GLN A 156 -27.53 -4.86 5.65
CA GLN A 156 -26.47 -5.69 5.09
C GLN A 156 -25.12 -5.18 5.59
N ALA A 157 -24.20 -6.11 5.83
CA ALA A 157 -22.85 -5.81 6.31
C ALA A 157 -21.81 -6.43 5.37
N GLY A 158 -20.71 -5.73 5.14
CA GLY A 158 -19.57 -6.23 4.39
C GLY A 158 -18.28 -5.58 4.85
N ILE A 159 -17.17 -6.34 4.80
CA ILE A 159 -15.84 -5.76 4.98
C ILE A 159 -15.38 -5.21 3.63
N VAL A 160 -14.94 -3.96 3.65
CA VAL A 160 -14.31 -3.29 2.51
C VAL A 160 -12.87 -3.00 2.88
N GLU A 161 -11.94 -3.47 2.05
CA GLU A 161 -10.53 -3.11 2.17
C GLU A 161 -10.34 -1.65 1.74
N ARG A 162 -9.60 -0.89 2.55
CA ARG A 162 -9.23 0.48 2.25
C ARG A 162 -8.09 0.45 1.24
N LYS A 163 -8.19 1.33 0.23
CA LYS A 163 -7.07 1.55 -0.67
C LYS A 163 -6.05 2.43 0.04
N LEU A 164 -4.96 1.82 0.51
CA LEU A 164 -3.81 2.57 1.02
C LEU A 164 -3.01 3.14 -0.14
N LEU A 165 -2.57 4.39 0.02
CA LEU A 165 -1.64 5.02 -0.90
C LEU A 165 -0.22 4.78 -0.37
N GLY A 166 0.65 4.20 -1.20
CA GLY A 166 2.04 3.92 -0.83
C GLY A 166 3.01 4.92 -1.45
N ARG A 167 3.97 5.41 -0.68
CA ARG A 167 5.15 6.15 -1.19
C ARG A 167 6.41 5.42 -0.79
N ARG A 168 7.34 5.27 -1.72
CA ARG A 168 8.61 4.57 -1.47
C ARG A 168 9.73 5.57 -1.23
N HIS A 169 10.50 5.27 -0.20
CA HIS A 169 11.60 6.09 0.29
C HIS A 169 12.85 5.24 0.37
N ILE A 170 13.99 5.85 0.01
CA ILE A 170 15.31 5.27 0.24
C ILE A 170 16.05 6.21 1.18
N VAL A 171 16.52 5.67 2.29
CA VAL A 171 17.32 6.40 3.27
C VAL A 171 18.63 5.68 3.50
N ALA A 172 19.66 6.45 3.81
CA ALA A 172 20.99 5.94 4.14
C ALA A 172 21.58 6.79 5.25
N ALA A 173 22.21 6.17 6.24
CA ALA A 173 22.90 6.88 7.30
C ALA A 173 24.15 6.14 7.75
N THR A 174 25.07 6.91 8.33
CA THR A 174 26.23 6.39 9.06
C THR A 174 26.03 6.72 10.54
N ILE A 175 26.32 5.76 11.40
CA ILE A 175 26.17 5.88 12.85
C ILE A 175 27.34 6.71 13.38
N GLU A 176 27.03 7.87 13.96
CA GLU A 176 27.99 8.73 14.65
C GLU A 176 27.91 8.53 16.16
N ASP A 177 26.70 8.50 16.71
CA ASP A 177 26.44 8.40 18.16
C ASP A 177 25.59 7.18 18.52
N SER A 178 24.42 7.02 17.90
CA SER A 178 23.56 5.85 18.07
C SER A 178 22.77 5.55 16.81
N LEU A 179 22.28 4.31 16.69
CA LEU A 179 21.40 3.89 15.59
C LEU A 179 20.15 4.77 15.50
N PHE A 180 19.46 4.97 16.63
CA PHE A 180 18.23 5.77 16.67
C PHE A 180 18.47 7.23 16.29
N ALA A 181 19.57 7.84 16.75
CA ALA A 181 19.90 9.21 16.36
C ALA A 181 20.21 9.32 14.86
N ALA A 182 20.97 8.38 14.31
CA ALA A 182 21.29 8.34 12.87
C ALA A 182 20.03 8.10 12.02
N ALA A 183 19.13 7.21 12.46
CA ALA A 183 17.87 6.92 11.81
C ALA A 183 16.92 8.12 11.81
N ALA A 184 16.73 8.76 12.96
CA ALA A 184 15.91 9.97 13.07
C ALA A 184 16.45 11.11 12.20
N LYS A 185 17.78 11.33 12.18
CA LYS A 185 18.42 12.33 11.30
C LYS A 185 18.23 12.03 9.81
N ALA A 186 18.11 10.74 9.45
CA ALA A 186 17.85 10.29 8.09
C ALA A 186 16.35 10.24 7.73
N GLY A 187 15.45 10.60 8.65
CA GLY A 187 14.00 10.65 8.42
C GLY A 187 13.24 9.36 8.70
N LEU A 188 13.85 8.38 9.37
CA LEU A 188 13.14 7.19 9.86
C LEU A 188 12.47 7.48 11.20
N ASP A 189 11.20 7.10 11.33
CA ASP A 189 10.52 7.10 12.63
C ASP A 189 11.05 5.96 13.53
N GLU A 190 10.72 6.04 14.82
CA GLU A 190 11.17 5.06 15.81
C GLU A 190 10.67 3.65 15.50
N ARG A 191 9.43 3.52 15.02
CA ARG A 191 8.82 2.23 14.67
C ARG A 191 9.53 1.57 13.48
N THR A 192 9.86 2.31 12.42
CA THR A 192 10.64 1.78 11.29
C THR A 192 12.06 1.42 11.72
N THR A 193 12.64 2.20 12.64
CA THR A 193 13.96 1.90 13.20
C THR A 193 13.96 0.61 14.00
N MET A 194 12.93 0.38 14.84
CA MET A 194 12.76 -0.90 15.54
C MET A 194 12.54 -2.06 14.57
N ASN A 195 11.74 -1.87 13.51
CA ASN A 195 11.57 -2.89 12.47
C ASN A 195 12.91 -3.24 11.81
N LEU A 196 13.80 -2.26 11.60
CA LEU A 196 15.14 -2.51 11.06
C LEU A 196 15.97 -3.35 12.02
N VAL A 197 15.92 -3.06 13.33
CA VAL A 197 16.59 -3.85 14.37
C VAL A 197 16.07 -5.29 14.36
N ASP A 198 14.74 -5.48 14.36
CA ASP A 198 14.11 -6.80 14.39
C ASP A 198 14.46 -7.66 13.17
N ILE A 199 14.66 -7.05 12.00
CA ILE A 199 15.07 -7.76 10.77
C ILE A 199 16.45 -8.38 10.92
N PHE A 200 17.37 -7.72 11.64
CA PHE A 200 18.77 -8.13 11.75
C PHE A 200 19.16 -8.66 13.15
N ALA A 201 18.22 -8.74 14.10
CA ALA A 201 18.49 -9.09 15.49
C ALA A 201 19.12 -10.48 15.69
N TRP A 202 18.96 -11.40 14.73
CA TRP A 202 19.61 -12.71 14.75
C TRP A 202 21.08 -12.68 14.31
N ASP A 203 21.44 -11.72 13.45
CA ASP A 203 22.77 -11.61 12.86
C ASP A 203 23.66 -10.56 13.56
N ILE A 204 23.05 -9.58 14.23
CA ILE A 204 23.72 -8.45 14.88
C ILE A 204 23.15 -8.24 16.29
N ASP A 205 24.01 -8.24 17.32
CA ASP A 205 23.62 -7.80 18.64
C ASP A 205 23.69 -6.27 18.72
N PHE A 206 22.56 -5.60 18.45
CA PHE A 206 22.48 -4.14 18.42
C PHE A 206 22.87 -3.45 19.74
N ALA A 207 22.84 -4.16 20.87
CA ALA A 207 23.24 -3.60 22.16
C ALA A 207 24.76 -3.61 22.38
N ARG A 208 25.49 -4.53 21.73
CA ARG A 208 26.93 -4.75 21.96
C ARG A 208 27.82 -4.45 20.76
N ASP A 209 27.29 -4.65 19.55
CA ASP A 209 28.10 -4.70 18.33
C ASP A 209 28.07 -3.39 17.55
N ILE A 210 27.14 -2.47 17.84
CA ILE A 210 27.02 -1.20 17.11
C ILE A 210 28.20 -0.27 17.43
N ARG A 211 28.84 0.24 16.37
CA ARG A 211 29.99 1.15 16.44
C ARG A 211 29.78 2.40 15.59
N ARG A 212 30.51 3.46 15.95
CA ARG A 212 30.67 4.62 15.08
C ARG A 212 31.28 4.18 13.74
N GLY A 213 30.70 4.62 12.63
CA GLY A 213 31.11 4.26 11.27
C GLY A 213 30.33 3.09 10.65
N ASP A 214 29.56 2.34 11.46
CA ASP A 214 28.54 1.43 10.93
C ASP A 214 27.52 2.22 10.09
N ARG A 215 26.93 1.59 9.10
CA ARG A 215 26.01 2.27 8.18
C ARG A 215 24.86 1.38 7.79
N PHE A 216 23.73 1.99 7.45
CA PHE A 216 22.59 1.27 6.94
C PHE A 216 21.99 1.99 5.73
N ARG A 217 21.26 1.22 4.92
CA ARG A 217 20.42 1.69 3.83
C ARG A 217 19.09 0.98 3.91
N VAL A 218 17.99 1.71 3.79
CA VAL A 218 16.64 1.16 3.90
C VAL A 218 15.80 1.66 2.74
N LEU A 219 15.22 0.73 1.98
CA LEU A 219 14.10 0.98 1.09
C LEU A 219 12.83 0.62 1.86
N TYR A 220 11.99 1.60 2.15
CA TYR A 220 10.71 1.38 2.83
C TYR A 220 9.56 2.03 2.07
N GLU A 221 8.36 1.50 2.29
CA GLU A 221 7.12 2.06 1.80
C GLU A 221 6.35 2.65 2.97
N GLU A 222 6.01 3.93 2.88
CA GLU A 222 5.13 4.63 3.80
C GLU A 222 3.70 4.58 3.25
N GLN A 223 2.75 4.22 4.10
CA GLN A 223 1.36 4.03 3.75
C GLN A 223 0.53 5.18 4.31
N PHE A 224 -0.35 5.70 3.46
CA PHE A 224 -1.25 6.79 3.78
C PHE A 224 -2.69 6.33 3.58
N ASP A 225 -3.59 6.86 4.41
CA ASP A 225 -5.01 6.72 4.17
C ASP A 225 -5.51 7.65 3.05
N GLU A 226 -6.81 7.54 2.75
CA GLU A 226 -7.49 8.37 1.74
C GLU A 226 -7.48 9.87 2.09
N GLN A 227 -7.26 10.21 3.37
CA GLN A 227 -7.17 11.57 3.88
C GLN A 227 -5.73 12.11 3.89
N GLY A 228 -4.74 11.27 3.56
CA GLY A 228 -3.33 11.62 3.54
C GLY A 228 -2.61 11.50 4.89
N HIS A 229 -3.22 10.90 5.91
CA HIS A 229 -2.55 10.61 7.17
C HIS A 229 -1.65 9.38 7.04
N ALA A 230 -0.43 9.47 7.57
CA ALA A 230 0.48 8.34 7.65
C ALA A 230 -0.10 7.27 8.59
N ILE A 231 -0.31 6.08 8.04
CA ILE A 231 -0.77 4.89 8.76
C ILE A 231 0.42 4.12 9.32
N GLY A 232 1.49 4.07 8.54
CA GLY A 232 2.69 3.36 8.94
C GLY A 232 3.62 3.15 7.78
N SER A 233 4.57 2.26 7.99
CA SER A 233 5.67 2.00 7.08
C SER A 233 6.07 0.53 7.14
N THR A 234 6.57 0.05 6.01
CA THR A 234 7.07 -1.31 5.84
C THR A 234 8.42 -1.28 5.14
N ILE A 235 9.43 -1.92 5.72
CA ILE A 235 10.73 -2.08 5.07
C ILE A 235 10.60 -3.10 3.94
N LEU A 236 10.94 -2.71 2.72
CA LEU A 236 10.92 -3.61 1.55
C LEU A 236 12.27 -4.31 1.37
N ALA A 237 13.36 -3.57 1.62
CA ALA A 237 14.71 -4.11 1.65
C ALA A 237 15.59 -3.26 2.56
N ALA A 238 16.59 -3.89 3.16
CA ALA A 238 17.58 -3.18 3.96
C ALA A 238 18.96 -3.80 3.80
N GLU A 239 19.98 -2.95 3.94
CA GLU A 239 21.37 -3.32 4.13
C GLU A 239 21.87 -2.69 5.43
N PHE A 240 22.55 -3.48 6.25
CA PHE A 240 23.28 -3.02 7.41
C PHE A 240 24.74 -3.44 7.29
N VAL A 241 25.67 -2.51 7.43
CA VAL A 241 27.10 -2.80 7.49
C VAL A 241 27.57 -2.57 8.92
N ASN A 242 27.78 -3.67 9.65
CA ASN A 242 28.31 -3.67 11.00
C ASN A 242 29.77 -4.13 10.97
N GLN A 243 30.68 -3.28 11.44
CA GLN A 243 32.11 -3.59 11.57
C GLN A 243 32.74 -4.11 10.26
N GLY A 244 32.28 -3.59 9.12
CA GLY A 244 32.77 -3.96 7.78
C GLY A 244 32.05 -5.14 7.13
N HIS A 245 31.21 -5.89 7.87
CA HIS A 245 30.42 -6.99 7.33
C HIS A 245 29.05 -6.49 6.87
N SER A 246 28.64 -6.84 5.63
CA SER A 246 27.35 -6.46 5.05
C SER A 246 26.30 -7.55 5.28
N TYR A 247 25.17 -7.14 5.85
CA TYR A 247 23.97 -7.92 6.09
C TYR A 247 22.85 -7.33 5.25
N ARG A 248 22.12 -8.18 4.50
CA ARG A 248 21.08 -7.73 3.58
C ARG A 248 19.82 -8.55 3.78
N ALA A 249 18.68 -7.87 3.72
CA ALA A 249 17.37 -8.46 3.87
C ALA A 249 16.41 -7.91 2.82
N VAL A 250 15.58 -8.78 2.26
CA VAL A 250 14.52 -8.45 1.31
C VAL A 250 13.21 -9.04 1.81
N ARG A 251 12.16 -8.22 1.82
CA ARG A 251 10.81 -8.66 2.20
C ARG A 251 10.20 -9.51 1.09
N TYR A 252 9.66 -10.67 1.46
CA TYR A 252 8.95 -11.55 0.55
C TYR A 252 7.60 -11.96 1.15
N GLN A 253 6.55 -11.92 0.31
CA GLN A 253 5.22 -12.39 0.65
C GLN A 253 4.97 -13.71 -0.07
N HIS A 254 4.69 -14.75 0.69
CA HIS A 254 4.34 -16.07 0.20
C HIS A 254 2.92 -16.09 -0.36
N ALA A 255 2.62 -17.09 -1.19
CA ALA A 255 1.29 -17.28 -1.77
C ALA A 255 0.19 -17.50 -0.72
N ASP A 256 0.55 -18.00 0.47
CA ASP A 256 -0.35 -18.15 1.62
C ASP A 256 -0.55 -16.87 2.43
N GLY A 257 0.03 -15.74 2.00
CA GLY A 257 -0.07 -14.43 2.62
C GLY A 257 0.97 -14.17 3.72
N ARG A 258 1.78 -15.15 4.13
CA ARG A 258 2.84 -14.91 5.13
C ARG A 258 3.92 -14.00 4.57
N VAL A 259 4.42 -13.11 5.42
CA VAL A 259 5.46 -12.15 5.07
C VAL A 259 6.68 -12.38 5.94
N HIS A 260 7.83 -12.56 5.31
CA HIS A 260 9.11 -12.73 5.99
C HIS A 260 10.22 -11.95 5.28
N TYR A 261 11.36 -11.82 5.96
CA TYR A 261 12.57 -11.27 5.39
C TYR A 261 13.57 -12.37 5.11
N TYR A 262 14.24 -12.27 3.97
CA TYR A 262 15.22 -13.22 3.51
C TYR A 262 16.50 -12.53 3.09
N THR A 263 17.63 -13.23 3.21
CA THR A 263 18.86 -12.81 2.53
C THR A 263 18.67 -12.89 1.01
N PRO A 264 19.52 -12.23 0.20
CA PRO A 264 19.47 -12.34 -1.26
C PRO A 264 19.59 -13.78 -1.78
N GLU A 265 20.17 -14.69 -0.99
CA GLU A 265 20.33 -16.11 -1.29
C GLU A 265 19.12 -16.96 -0.84
N GLY A 266 18.09 -16.34 -0.27
CA GLY A 266 16.85 -16.99 0.14
C GLY A 266 16.86 -17.60 1.55
N ARG A 267 17.87 -17.31 2.38
CA ARG A 267 17.87 -17.76 3.79
C ARG A 267 16.96 -16.87 4.62
N SER A 268 16.16 -17.45 5.51
CA SER A 268 15.31 -16.71 6.44
C SER A 268 16.16 -15.86 7.39
N MET A 269 15.71 -14.64 7.68
CA MET A 269 16.27 -13.76 8.74
C MET A 269 15.74 -14.09 10.14
N ARG A 270 14.97 -15.19 10.26
CA ARG A 270 14.39 -15.74 11.50
C ARG A 270 14.58 -17.25 11.55
#